data_AF-A0A2K9P846-F1
#
_entry.id   AF-A0A2K9P846-F1
#
_cell.length_a   1.000
_cell.length_b   1.000
_cell.length_c   1.000
_cell.angle_alpha   90.00
_cell.angle_beta   90.00
_cell.angle_gamma   90.00
#
_symmetry.space_group_name_H-M   'P 1'
#
loop_
_entity.id
_entity.type
_entity.pdbx_description
1 polymer ?
#
loop_
_entity_poly.entity_id
_entity_poly.type
_entity_poly.pdbx_seq_one_letter_code
_entity_poly.pdbx_strand_id
1 'polypeptide(L)'
;MGKILEDNRKNALTAIRDLLAKEVYKLAVIKQYPEEFTRIIEIYADISRTFHFLGDYTDSETLNRFKEEIFDCVIIRPPMAELKTRLQNGVDYLKRSIDEPDDKLSAQLKKGVNGIFNSRKTFQSRIPYRYPPALLIHWYDYISLYRELLRWEEKSGFDRVWDDFFDGGYITQITSPVSVTDHIRSYDSYLPMSFHYATEHVAIPENAWYRHVAPFSPDVPKEIMDDIITLKIQDDFSPQSDVEIKTELNLSVLLYPDMTQAHIDEIVEHVRYQLSRGHNANLEAEKQLACDQIAFTRASSASKLNEPDFADLRLLQSARLIKIDNLAQGIKYVHGLALLQEAYLEWHQEKSCKLSWCSWKKRSGQRLEILAEKVAEKIETAVLRKNRDKKHRHDIRLPTASMIKNSYDEVSLEIQKHIDQFQLGRLQMQKRLNPVQMRKLMDTPEILLSQLHEEDSDVARQRIAELTRKGKTASIRRRENGSFVIVWF
;
A
#
# COMPACT_ATOMS: atom_id res chain seq x y z
N MET A 1 10.52 6.94 29.56
CA MET A 1 9.08 6.87 29.23
C MET A 1 8.64 8.00 28.28
N GLY A 2 9.02 9.26 28.50
CA GLY A 2 8.66 10.39 27.61
C GLY A 2 9.08 10.23 26.15
N LYS A 3 10.35 9.87 25.88
CA LYS A 3 10.86 9.63 24.52
C LYS A 3 10.09 8.54 23.76
N ILE A 4 9.82 7.41 24.41
CA ILE A 4 9.01 6.30 23.86
C ILE A 4 7.59 6.76 23.50
N LEU A 5 7.00 7.66 24.28
CA LEU A 5 5.67 8.22 24.01
C LEU A 5 5.68 9.20 22.83
N GLU A 6 6.72 10.02 22.71
CA GLU A 6 6.90 10.92 21.58
C GLU A 6 7.13 10.14 20.28
N ASP A 7 8.01 9.13 20.30
CA ASP A 7 8.30 8.27 19.15
C ASP A 7 7.04 7.51 18.70
N ASN A 8 6.26 6.96 19.63
CA ASN A 8 5.00 6.28 19.28
C ASN A 8 3.91 7.23 18.76
N ARG A 9 3.84 8.47 19.28
CA ARG A 9 2.92 9.48 18.72
C ARG A 9 3.33 9.89 17.31
N LYS A 10 4.63 10.01 17.04
CA LYS A 10 5.18 10.23 15.69
C LYS A 10 4.80 9.06 14.77
N ASN A 11 4.98 7.82 15.24
CA ASN A 11 4.65 6.60 14.48
C ASN A 11 3.15 6.50 14.15
N ALA A 12 2.28 6.78 15.11
CA ALA A 12 0.84 6.77 14.92
C ALA A 12 0.38 7.88 13.95
N LEU A 13 0.97 9.08 14.04
CA LEU A 13 0.67 10.16 13.10
C LEU A 13 1.10 9.79 11.68
N THR A 14 2.27 9.17 11.52
CA THR A 14 2.74 8.66 10.23
C THR A 14 1.82 7.57 9.68
N ALA A 15 1.33 6.67 10.52
CA ALA A 15 0.37 5.65 10.13
C ALA A 15 -0.97 6.26 9.65
N ILE A 16 -1.49 7.25 10.38
CA ILE A 16 -2.71 7.98 10.00
C ILE A 16 -2.53 8.71 8.66
N ARG A 17 -1.39 9.38 8.46
CA ARG A 17 -1.06 10.04 7.18
C ARG A 17 -1.11 9.06 6.02
N ASP A 18 -0.45 7.93 6.19
CA ASP A 18 -0.33 6.89 5.18
C ASP A 18 -1.69 6.27 4.85
N LEU A 19 -2.47 5.89 5.86
CA LEU A 19 -3.85 5.43 5.72
C LEU A 19 -4.70 6.44 4.94
N LEU A 20 -4.76 7.70 5.38
CA LEU A 20 -5.65 8.69 4.76
C LEU A 20 -5.29 8.97 3.31
N ALA A 21 -4.00 8.90 2.99
CA ALA A 21 -3.56 9.09 1.62
C ALA A 21 -3.84 7.87 0.73
N LYS A 22 -3.77 6.65 1.29
CA LYS A 22 -4.28 5.44 0.63
C LYS A 22 -5.78 5.51 0.37
N GLU A 23 -6.57 6.01 1.33
CA GLU A 23 -8.01 6.23 1.14
C GLU A 23 -8.28 7.22 -0.01
N VAL A 24 -7.57 8.34 -0.04
CA VAL A 24 -7.69 9.33 -1.12
C VAL A 24 -7.30 8.74 -2.48
N TYR A 25 -6.22 7.97 -2.53
CA TYR A 25 -5.81 7.26 -3.74
C TYR A 25 -6.90 6.31 -4.23
N LYS A 26 -7.49 5.50 -3.34
CA LYS A 26 -8.62 4.61 -3.70
C LYS A 26 -9.79 5.39 -4.29
N LEU A 27 -10.17 6.50 -3.64
CA LEU A 27 -11.25 7.37 -4.12
C LEU A 27 -10.94 7.96 -5.51
N ALA A 28 -9.69 8.34 -5.76
CA ALA A 28 -9.25 8.81 -7.08
C ALA A 28 -9.33 7.69 -8.13
N VAL A 29 -8.91 6.47 -7.79
CA VAL A 29 -8.97 5.30 -8.68
C VAL A 29 -10.41 4.99 -9.07
N ILE A 30 -11.33 4.84 -8.11
CA ILE A 30 -12.73 4.48 -8.43
C ILE A 30 -13.44 5.57 -9.23
N LYS A 31 -13.01 6.84 -9.08
CA LYS A 31 -13.58 7.97 -9.80
C LYS A 31 -13.06 8.07 -11.24
N GLN A 32 -11.78 7.80 -11.46
CA GLN A 32 -11.13 7.88 -12.78
C GLN A 32 -11.32 6.60 -13.61
N TYR A 33 -11.32 5.43 -12.95
CA TYR A 33 -11.35 4.11 -13.58
C TYR A 33 -12.51 3.22 -13.04
N PRO A 34 -13.77 3.68 -13.03
CA PRO A 34 -14.87 2.98 -12.38
C PRO A 34 -15.13 1.57 -12.96
N GLU A 35 -15.08 1.41 -14.28
CA GLU A 35 -15.34 0.12 -14.94
C GLU A 35 -14.22 -0.89 -14.67
N GLU A 36 -12.97 -0.41 -14.73
CA GLU A 36 -11.80 -1.25 -14.49
C GLU A 36 -11.70 -1.66 -13.02
N PHE A 37 -12.02 -0.74 -12.10
CA PHE A 37 -12.14 -1.04 -10.68
C PHE A 37 -13.19 -2.12 -10.40
N THR A 38 -14.37 -2.07 -11.02
CA THR A 38 -15.37 -3.15 -10.87
C THR A 38 -14.83 -4.49 -11.33
N ARG A 39 -14.11 -4.55 -12.47
CA ARG A 39 -13.46 -5.78 -12.94
C ARG A 39 -12.40 -6.29 -11.98
N ILE A 40 -11.66 -5.39 -11.34
CA ILE A 40 -10.67 -5.73 -10.31
C ILE A 40 -11.36 -6.39 -9.10
N ILE A 41 -12.49 -5.85 -8.65
CA ILE A 41 -13.29 -6.45 -7.58
C ILE A 41 -13.80 -7.84 -7.98
N GLU A 42 -14.29 -8.01 -9.21
CA GLU A 42 -14.72 -9.32 -9.73
C GLU A 42 -13.59 -10.36 -9.73
N ILE A 43 -12.38 -9.96 -10.11
CA ILE A 43 -11.19 -10.82 -10.08
C ILE A 43 -10.91 -11.28 -8.64
N TYR A 44 -10.93 -10.37 -7.66
CA TYR A 44 -10.71 -10.76 -6.26
C TYR A 44 -11.83 -11.65 -5.72
N ALA A 45 -13.08 -11.40 -6.09
CA ALA A 45 -14.21 -12.26 -5.72
C ALA A 45 -14.06 -13.69 -6.30
N ASP A 46 -13.59 -13.81 -7.55
CA ASP A 46 -13.27 -15.10 -8.15
C ASP A 46 -12.15 -15.83 -7.40
N ILE A 47 -11.03 -15.15 -7.12
CA ILE A 47 -9.91 -15.71 -6.33
C ILE A 47 -10.42 -16.19 -4.98
N SER A 48 -11.20 -15.36 -4.29
CA SER A 48 -11.78 -15.68 -2.98
C SER A 48 -12.68 -16.91 -3.03
N ARG A 49 -13.48 -17.08 -4.08
CA ARG A 49 -14.32 -18.25 -4.30
C ARG A 49 -13.49 -19.50 -4.62
N THR A 50 -12.48 -19.38 -5.50
CA THR A 50 -11.59 -20.48 -5.87
C THR A 50 -10.86 -21.06 -4.68
N PHE A 51 -10.43 -20.21 -3.75
CA PHE A 51 -9.66 -20.60 -2.56
C PHE A 51 -10.48 -20.60 -1.27
N HIS A 52 -11.81 -20.65 -1.35
CA HIS A 52 -12.66 -20.67 -0.15
C HIS A 52 -12.43 -21.93 0.70
N PHE A 53 -12.18 -23.07 0.04
CA PHE A 53 -11.94 -24.37 0.69
C PHE A 53 -10.73 -24.38 1.64
N LEU A 54 -9.79 -23.45 1.49
CA LEU A 54 -8.63 -23.34 2.38
C LEU A 54 -8.97 -22.82 3.78
N GLY A 55 -10.17 -22.26 3.97
CA GLY A 55 -10.62 -21.80 5.29
C GLY A 55 -10.72 -22.91 6.34
N ASP A 56 -10.77 -24.17 5.90
CA ASP A 56 -10.80 -25.34 6.78
C ASP A 56 -9.38 -25.81 7.21
N TYR A 57 -8.32 -25.25 6.61
CA TYR A 57 -6.95 -25.74 6.76
C TYR A 57 -5.98 -24.74 7.39
N THR A 58 -6.29 -23.45 7.33
CA THR A 58 -5.39 -22.40 7.82
C THR A 58 -6.19 -21.24 8.41
N ASP A 59 -5.51 -20.39 9.18
CA ASP A 59 -6.10 -19.20 9.74
C ASP A 59 -6.49 -18.18 8.64
N SER A 60 -7.44 -17.32 8.97
CA SER A 60 -7.97 -16.35 8.03
C SER A 60 -6.95 -15.30 7.56
N GLU A 61 -5.93 -14.99 8.35
CA GLU A 61 -4.92 -14.00 7.99
C GLU A 61 -3.97 -14.58 6.94
N THR A 62 -3.44 -15.79 7.18
CA THR A 62 -2.60 -16.52 6.23
C THR A 62 -3.32 -16.72 4.89
N LEU A 63 -4.60 -17.12 4.94
CA LEU A 63 -5.43 -17.26 3.75
C LEU A 63 -5.63 -15.94 2.98
N ASN A 64 -5.87 -14.84 3.68
CA ASN A 64 -6.07 -13.53 3.05
C ASN A 64 -4.78 -13.04 2.37
N ARG A 65 -3.63 -13.16 3.04
CA ARG A 65 -2.32 -12.82 2.46
C ARG A 65 -2.03 -13.62 1.18
N PHE A 66 -2.34 -14.92 1.19
CA PHE A 66 -2.20 -15.76 0.00
C PHE A 66 -3.09 -15.30 -1.16
N LYS A 67 -4.36 -14.96 -0.89
CA LYS A 67 -5.29 -14.44 -1.91
C LYS A 67 -4.85 -13.08 -2.45
N GLU A 68 -4.36 -12.19 -1.58
CA GLU A 68 -3.83 -10.88 -1.95
C GLU A 68 -2.60 -11.00 -2.85
N GLU A 69 -1.67 -11.90 -2.53
CA GLU A 69 -0.47 -12.13 -3.35
C GLU A 69 -0.82 -12.63 -4.76
N ILE A 70 -1.76 -13.58 -4.87
CA ILE A 70 -2.28 -14.02 -6.18
C ILE A 70 -2.93 -12.85 -6.90
N PHE A 71 -3.75 -12.08 -6.20
CA PHE A 71 -4.49 -10.96 -6.77
C PHE A 71 -3.54 -9.90 -7.35
N ASP A 72 -2.54 -9.47 -6.57
CA ASP A 72 -1.52 -8.52 -7.04
C ASP A 72 -0.79 -9.05 -8.28
N CYS A 73 -0.40 -10.32 -8.27
CA CYS A 73 0.26 -10.96 -9.39
C CYS A 73 -0.61 -11.04 -10.66
N VAL A 74 -1.92 -11.23 -10.52
CA VAL A 74 -2.86 -11.29 -11.66
C VAL A 74 -3.05 -9.92 -12.30
N ILE A 75 -3.11 -8.87 -11.47
CA ILE A 75 -3.38 -7.51 -11.90
C ILE A 75 -2.13 -6.83 -12.48
N ILE A 76 -0.97 -6.92 -11.78
CA ILE A 76 0.28 -6.29 -12.21
C ILE A 76 1.02 -7.12 -13.25
N ARG A 77 1.01 -8.45 -13.09
CA ARG A 77 1.76 -9.41 -13.91
C ARG A 77 3.26 -9.10 -14.00
N PRO A 78 4.01 -9.40 -12.94
CA PRO A 78 5.47 -9.31 -13.01
C PRO A 78 6.04 -10.26 -14.09
N PRO A 79 7.30 -10.06 -14.51
CA PRO A 79 7.99 -10.97 -15.42
C PRO A 79 7.85 -12.43 -14.98
N MET A 80 7.72 -13.34 -15.94
CA MET A 80 7.36 -14.75 -15.67
C MET A 80 8.26 -15.45 -14.64
N ALA A 81 9.56 -15.12 -14.60
CA ALA A 81 10.48 -15.67 -13.61
C ALA A 81 10.13 -15.22 -12.19
N GLU A 82 9.93 -13.92 -11.98
CA GLU A 82 9.52 -13.34 -10.70
C GLU A 82 8.14 -13.86 -10.28
N LEU A 83 7.20 -13.92 -11.22
CA LEU A 83 5.85 -14.45 -11.00
C LEU A 83 5.91 -15.88 -10.45
N LYS A 84 6.71 -16.76 -11.06
CA LYS A 84 6.87 -18.14 -10.62
C LYS A 84 7.43 -18.21 -9.19
N THR A 85 8.47 -17.45 -8.90
CA THR A 85 9.10 -17.43 -7.56
C THR A 85 8.12 -16.93 -6.50
N ARG A 86 7.42 -15.83 -6.76
CA ARG A 86 6.43 -15.25 -5.83
C ARG A 86 5.27 -16.20 -5.54
N LEU A 87 4.70 -16.80 -6.58
CA LEU A 87 3.63 -17.78 -6.43
C LEU A 87 4.09 -19.04 -5.68
N GLN A 88 5.31 -19.51 -5.95
CA GLN A 88 5.87 -20.67 -5.26
C GLN A 88 6.08 -20.38 -3.77
N ASN A 89 6.66 -19.22 -3.44
CA ASN A 89 6.83 -18.77 -2.05
C ASN A 89 5.48 -18.65 -1.32
N GLY A 90 4.46 -18.09 -1.97
CA GLY A 90 3.11 -18.00 -1.40
C GLY A 90 2.48 -19.36 -1.12
N VAL A 91 2.65 -20.32 -2.04
CA VAL A 91 2.19 -21.71 -1.85
C VAL A 91 2.97 -22.40 -0.74
N ASP A 92 4.28 -22.23 -0.67
CA ASP A 92 5.12 -22.88 0.34
C ASP A 92 4.87 -22.31 1.74
N TYR A 93 4.65 -21.00 1.86
CA TYR A 93 4.20 -20.37 3.11
C TYR A 93 2.88 -20.96 3.59
N LEU A 94 1.88 -21.04 2.68
CA LEU A 94 0.59 -21.62 2.99
C LEU A 94 0.73 -23.08 3.44
N LYS A 95 1.57 -23.88 2.80
CA LYS A 95 1.82 -25.27 3.21
C LYS A 95 2.43 -25.40 4.60
N ARG A 96 3.37 -24.52 4.96
CA ARG A 96 3.99 -24.51 6.30
C ARG A 96 2.98 -24.17 7.40
N SER A 97 1.92 -23.43 7.08
CA SER A 97 0.84 -23.10 8.01
C SER A 97 -0.24 -24.18 8.16
N ILE A 98 -0.11 -25.32 7.48
CA ILE A 98 -1.09 -26.41 7.50
C ILE A 98 -0.43 -27.61 8.17
N ASP A 99 -1.08 -28.16 9.19
CA ASP A 99 -0.50 -29.22 10.03
C ASP A 99 -0.21 -30.52 9.26
N GLU A 100 -1.02 -30.85 8.24
CA GLU A 100 -0.83 -32.04 7.39
C GLU A 100 -1.14 -31.73 5.91
N PRO A 101 -0.18 -31.14 5.15
CA PRO A 101 -0.40 -30.83 3.75
C PRO A 101 -0.35 -32.11 2.90
N ASP A 102 -1.48 -32.51 2.32
CA ASP A 102 -1.53 -33.68 1.42
C ASP A 102 -1.23 -33.33 -0.06
N ASP A 103 -0.90 -34.34 -0.86
CA ASP A 103 -0.63 -34.19 -2.30
C ASP A 103 -1.85 -33.68 -3.08
N LYS A 104 -3.06 -33.98 -2.58
CA LYS A 104 -4.32 -33.57 -3.20
C LYS A 104 -4.55 -32.07 -3.07
N LEU A 105 -4.24 -31.49 -1.91
CA LEU A 105 -4.26 -30.06 -1.61
C LEU A 105 -3.24 -29.33 -2.48
N SER A 106 -2.01 -29.86 -2.59
CA SER A 106 -0.99 -29.32 -3.48
C SER A 106 -1.45 -29.27 -4.94
N ALA A 107 -2.10 -30.33 -5.43
CA ALA A 107 -2.64 -30.38 -6.78
C ALA A 107 -3.80 -29.39 -6.97
N GLN A 108 -4.70 -29.25 -5.98
CA GLN A 108 -5.81 -28.30 -6.02
C GLN A 108 -5.33 -26.84 -6.01
N LEU A 109 -4.33 -26.50 -5.19
CA LEU A 109 -3.70 -25.19 -5.15
C LEU A 109 -3.10 -24.82 -6.52
N LYS A 110 -2.28 -25.71 -7.08
CA LYS A 110 -1.69 -25.51 -8.43
C LYS A 110 -2.76 -25.35 -9.49
N LYS A 111 -3.82 -26.19 -9.46
CA LYS A 111 -4.94 -26.11 -10.40
C LYS A 111 -5.70 -24.79 -10.26
N GLY A 112 -5.96 -24.34 -9.04
CA GLY A 112 -6.64 -23.08 -8.73
C GLY A 112 -5.85 -21.88 -9.24
N VAL A 113 -4.56 -21.78 -8.89
CA VAL A 113 -3.66 -20.71 -9.35
C VAL A 113 -3.61 -20.67 -10.87
N ASN A 114 -3.32 -21.80 -11.52
CA ASN A 114 -3.27 -21.86 -12.98
C ASN A 114 -4.61 -21.51 -13.63
N GLY A 115 -5.74 -21.92 -13.04
CA GLY A 115 -7.08 -21.57 -13.51
C GLY A 115 -7.34 -20.06 -13.50
N ILE A 116 -6.95 -19.38 -12.42
CA ILE A 116 -7.07 -17.91 -12.30
C ILE A 116 -6.23 -17.22 -13.39
N PHE A 117 -4.95 -17.57 -13.52
CA PHE A 117 -4.07 -16.91 -14.51
C PHE A 117 -4.52 -17.18 -15.95
N ASN A 118 -4.94 -18.41 -16.27
CA ASN A 118 -5.40 -18.75 -17.61
C ASN A 118 -6.69 -18.03 -17.99
N SER A 119 -7.66 -17.97 -17.07
CA SER A 119 -8.95 -17.30 -17.32
C SER A 119 -8.80 -15.79 -17.49
N ARG A 120 -7.75 -15.20 -16.89
CA ARG A 120 -7.51 -13.77 -16.92
C ARG A 120 -6.45 -13.33 -17.90
N LYS A 121 -5.77 -14.20 -18.66
CA LYS A 121 -4.61 -13.90 -19.52
C LYS A 121 -4.69 -12.67 -20.44
N THR A 122 -5.88 -12.18 -20.79
CA THR A 122 -6.07 -10.97 -21.64
C THR A 122 -6.34 -9.69 -20.84
N PHE A 123 -6.60 -9.80 -19.53
CA PHE A 123 -6.75 -8.66 -18.65
C PHE A 123 -5.41 -7.93 -18.50
N GLN A 124 -5.44 -6.63 -18.75
CA GLN A 124 -4.33 -5.71 -18.52
C GLN A 124 -4.91 -4.46 -17.90
N SER A 125 -4.41 -4.11 -16.72
CA SER A 125 -4.85 -2.89 -16.04
C SER A 125 -4.16 -1.67 -16.66
N ARG A 126 -4.92 -0.58 -16.80
CA ARG A 126 -4.44 0.74 -17.23
C ARG A 126 -4.27 1.71 -16.05
N ILE A 127 -4.62 1.28 -14.84
CA ILE A 127 -4.41 2.07 -13.63
C ILE A 127 -2.89 2.15 -13.39
N PRO A 128 -2.31 3.36 -13.30
CA PRO A 128 -0.93 3.52 -12.90
C PRO A 128 -0.81 3.29 -11.39
N TYR A 129 -0.62 2.03 -10.99
CA TYR A 129 -0.62 1.64 -9.58
C TYR A 129 0.51 2.30 -8.79
N ARG A 130 0.14 3.17 -7.84
CA ARG A 130 1.06 3.66 -6.80
C ARG A 130 1.20 2.68 -5.64
N TYR A 131 0.13 1.92 -5.37
CA TYR A 131 0.06 0.93 -4.31
C TYR A 131 -0.35 -0.43 -4.89
N PRO A 132 -0.06 -1.54 -4.20
CA PRO A 132 -0.60 -2.86 -4.51
C PRO A 132 -2.09 -2.84 -4.84
N PRO A 133 -2.55 -3.55 -5.88
CA PRO A 133 -3.96 -3.72 -6.18
C PRO A 133 -4.75 -4.21 -4.97
N ALA A 134 -4.15 -5.03 -4.10
CA ALA A 134 -4.71 -5.46 -2.82
C ALA A 134 -5.22 -4.27 -1.97
N LEU A 135 -4.64 -3.07 -2.09
CA LEU A 135 -5.20 -1.89 -1.43
C LEU A 135 -6.67 -1.63 -1.82
N LEU A 136 -7.03 -1.84 -3.09
CA LEU A 136 -8.34 -1.51 -3.66
C LEU A 136 -9.48 -2.40 -3.16
N ILE A 137 -9.17 -3.55 -2.55
CA ILE A 137 -10.18 -4.46 -1.98
C ILE A 137 -10.43 -4.20 -0.48
N HIS A 138 -9.58 -3.40 0.17
CA HIS A 138 -9.74 -2.99 1.56
C HIS A 138 -10.48 -1.66 1.63
N TRP A 139 -11.61 -1.59 2.33
CA TRP A 139 -12.41 -0.36 2.48
C TRP A 139 -12.77 -0.12 3.93
N TYR A 140 -12.65 1.14 4.37
CA TYR A 140 -13.13 1.58 5.68
C TYR A 140 -14.44 2.33 5.54
N ASP A 141 -15.34 2.08 6.49
CA ASP A 141 -16.38 3.05 6.79
C ASP A 141 -15.74 4.23 7.54
N TYR A 142 -15.77 5.42 6.94
CA TYR A 142 -15.06 6.59 7.49
C TYR A 142 -15.66 7.07 8.82
N ILE A 143 -16.92 6.74 9.11
CA ILE A 143 -17.50 7.01 10.45
C ILE A 143 -16.89 6.07 11.49
N SER A 144 -16.62 4.83 11.12
CA SER A 144 -15.95 3.86 11.98
C SER A 144 -14.48 4.25 12.20
N LEU A 145 -13.77 4.69 11.15
CA LEU A 145 -12.41 5.22 11.26
C LEU A 145 -12.33 6.45 12.18
N TYR A 146 -13.27 7.37 12.07
CA TYR A 146 -13.35 8.53 12.99
C TYR A 146 -13.41 8.08 14.46
N ARG A 147 -14.20 7.04 14.78
CA ARG A 147 -14.32 6.53 16.16
C ARG A 147 -13.01 5.94 16.67
N GLU A 148 -12.29 5.20 15.83
CA GLU A 148 -10.98 4.64 16.16
C GLU A 148 -9.99 5.75 16.51
N LEU A 149 -9.88 6.78 15.66
CA LEU A 149 -8.99 7.92 15.89
C LEU A 149 -9.36 8.71 17.16
N LEU A 150 -10.66 8.95 17.39
CA LEU A 150 -11.13 9.66 18.59
C LEU A 150 -10.85 8.83 19.86
N ARG A 151 -11.09 7.51 19.83
CA ARG A 151 -10.74 6.62 20.95
C ARG A 151 -9.24 6.67 21.24
N TRP A 152 -8.42 6.67 20.20
CA TRP A 152 -6.97 6.75 20.33
C TRP A 152 -6.53 8.08 20.95
N GLU A 153 -7.14 9.20 20.52
CA GLU A 153 -6.94 10.53 21.12
C GLU A 153 -7.30 10.55 22.62
N GLU A 154 -8.50 10.08 22.97
CA GLU A 154 -8.98 10.01 24.36
C GLU A 154 -8.08 9.18 25.27
N LYS A 155 -7.55 8.06 24.75
CA LYS A 155 -6.70 7.13 25.51
C LYS A 155 -5.20 7.46 25.44
N SER A 156 -4.82 8.57 24.80
CA SER A 156 -3.40 8.90 24.55
C SER A 156 -2.61 7.78 23.85
N GLY A 157 -3.30 6.96 23.04
CA GLY A 157 -2.74 5.80 22.35
C GLY A 157 -2.48 4.57 23.21
N PHE A 158 -2.98 4.52 24.44
CA PHE A 158 -2.86 3.36 25.31
C PHE A 158 -4.11 2.46 25.23
N ASP A 159 -3.92 1.18 24.97
CA ASP A 159 -4.95 0.16 25.19
C ASP A 159 -4.50 -0.85 26.24
N ARG A 160 -5.46 -1.29 27.05
CA ARG A 160 -5.26 -2.41 27.97
C ARG A 160 -5.48 -3.68 27.17
N VAL A 161 -4.44 -4.49 27.05
CA VAL A 161 -4.49 -5.77 26.35
C VAL A 161 -4.35 -6.87 27.41
N TRP A 162 -5.16 -7.92 27.26
CA TRP A 162 -4.98 -9.16 28.02
C TRP A 162 -3.80 -9.89 27.40
N ASP A 163 -2.81 -10.22 28.23
CA ASP A 163 -1.69 -11.05 27.78
C ASP A 163 -1.97 -12.48 28.21
N ASP A 164 -2.14 -13.38 27.23
CA ASP A 164 -2.38 -14.81 27.48
C ASP A 164 -1.16 -15.49 28.14
N PHE A 165 0.03 -14.87 28.08
CA PHE A 165 1.27 -15.38 28.67
C PHE A 165 1.50 -14.98 30.13
N PHE A 166 0.75 -14.01 30.65
CA PHE A 166 0.83 -13.59 32.04
C PHE A 166 -0.53 -13.77 32.71
N ASP A 167 -0.74 -14.96 33.28
CA ASP A 167 -1.92 -15.32 34.06
C ASP A 167 -2.39 -14.16 34.98
N GLY A 168 -3.39 -13.40 34.52
CA GLY A 168 -4.20 -12.48 35.32
C GLY A 168 -3.86 -10.98 35.31
N GLY A 169 -2.95 -10.48 34.47
CA GLY A 169 -2.55 -9.05 34.45
C GLY A 169 -2.96 -8.26 33.19
N TYR A 170 -3.50 -7.05 33.36
CA TYR A 170 -3.65 -6.10 32.24
C TYR A 170 -2.31 -5.41 31.96
N ILE A 171 -1.78 -5.53 30.74
CA ILE A 171 -0.64 -4.73 30.29
C ILE A 171 -1.16 -3.49 29.55
N THR A 172 -0.57 -2.33 29.84
CA THR A 172 -0.86 -1.09 29.11
C THR A 172 0.07 -0.99 27.92
N GLN A 173 -0.43 -1.35 26.73
CA GLN A 173 0.33 -1.29 25.48
C GLN A 173 0.01 -0.01 24.73
N ILE A 174 1.01 0.60 24.11
CA ILE A 174 0.81 1.70 23.17
C ILE A 174 0.53 1.09 21.79
N THR A 175 -0.65 1.32 21.23
CA THR A 175 -1.10 0.66 19.99
C THR A 175 -1.20 1.63 18.82
N SER A 176 -0.96 1.14 17.59
CA SER A 176 -1.30 1.90 16.37
C SER A 176 -2.82 2.02 16.29
N PRO A 177 -3.37 3.19 15.88
CA PRO A 177 -4.81 3.38 15.79
C PRO A 177 -5.49 2.52 14.71
N VAL A 178 -4.75 1.99 13.73
CA VAL A 178 -5.28 1.23 12.59
C VAL A 178 -4.29 0.10 12.23
N SER A 179 -4.76 -1.04 11.71
CA SER A 179 -3.89 -2.24 11.59
C SER A 179 -3.77 -2.88 10.20
N VAL A 180 -4.74 -2.76 9.28
CA VAL A 180 -4.72 -3.57 8.04
C VAL A 180 -4.06 -2.87 6.87
N THR A 181 -4.43 -1.62 6.59
CA THR A 181 -3.91 -0.89 5.43
C THR A 181 -2.58 -0.20 5.68
N ASP A 182 -2.21 0.02 6.95
CA ASP A 182 -0.95 0.66 7.35
C ASP A 182 0.27 -0.10 6.79
N HIS A 183 0.19 -1.43 6.64
CA HIS A 183 1.32 -2.24 6.18
C HIS A 183 1.45 -2.33 4.65
N ILE A 184 0.48 -1.84 3.87
CA ILE A 184 0.50 -1.91 2.40
C ILE A 184 1.43 -0.82 1.86
N ARG A 185 2.66 -1.16 1.49
CA ARG A 185 3.63 -0.19 0.98
C ARG A 185 3.27 0.25 -0.44
N SER A 186 3.68 1.44 -0.86
CA SER A 186 3.66 1.80 -2.28
C SER A 186 4.54 0.81 -3.07
N TYR A 187 4.20 0.55 -4.33
CA TYR A 187 5.14 -0.16 -5.18
C TYR A 187 6.38 0.68 -5.37
N ASP A 188 7.53 0.01 -5.41
CA ASP A 188 8.77 0.63 -5.86
C ASP A 188 8.59 1.22 -7.26
N SER A 189 7.70 0.66 -8.10
CA SER A 189 7.43 1.05 -9.50
C SER A 189 6.82 2.44 -9.73
N TYR A 190 6.33 3.14 -8.70
CA TYR A 190 5.99 4.56 -8.86
C TYR A 190 7.25 5.44 -8.93
N LEU A 191 8.35 4.94 -8.38
CA LEU A 191 9.68 5.35 -8.81
C LEU A 191 10.01 4.41 -9.97
N PRO A 192 10.41 4.91 -11.13
CA PRO A 192 10.70 4.04 -12.25
C PRO A 192 12.10 3.47 -12.06
N MET A 193 12.28 2.76 -10.96
CA MET A 193 13.53 2.27 -10.47
C MET A 193 13.49 0.76 -10.36
N SER A 194 14.54 0.12 -10.84
CA SER A 194 14.81 -1.27 -10.54
C SER A 194 16.11 -1.36 -9.77
N PHE A 195 16.10 -2.20 -8.73
CA PHE A 195 17.29 -2.56 -7.96
C PHE A 195 17.57 -4.04 -8.19
N HIS A 196 18.83 -4.36 -8.43
CA HIS A 196 19.28 -5.72 -8.56
C HIS A 196 20.64 -5.85 -7.86
N TYR A 197 20.72 -6.75 -6.88
CA TYR A 197 22.02 -7.13 -6.34
C TYR A 197 22.64 -8.16 -7.28
N ALA A 198 23.88 -7.91 -7.70
CA ALA A 198 24.74 -9.00 -8.10
C ALA A 198 25.11 -9.77 -6.82
N THR A 199 24.79 -11.06 -6.79
CA THR A 199 25.06 -11.93 -5.66
C THR A 199 26.03 -13.03 -6.04
N GLU A 200 26.93 -13.34 -5.12
CA GLU A 200 27.81 -14.50 -5.16
C GLU A 200 27.36 -15.47 -4.07
N HIS A 201 27.25 -16.75 -4.40
CA HIS A 201 26.94 -17.79 -3.43
C HIS A 201 28.23 -18.39 -2.90
N VAL A 202 28.44 -18.30 -1.59
CA VAL A 202 29.63 -18.81 -0.91
C VAL A 202 29.20 -19.91 0.04
N ALA A 203 29.75 -21.12 -0.15
CA ALA A 203 29.48 -22.24 0.73
C ALA A 203 29.88 -21.93 2.17
N ILE A 204 28.99 -22.25 3.12
CA ILE A 204 29.29 -22.10 4.55
C ILE A 204 30.32 -23.18 4.91
N PRO A 205 31.50 -22.80 5.43
CA PRO A 205 32.51 -23.77 5.81
C PRO A 205 31.98 -24.76 6.87
N GLU A 206 32.32 -26.04 6.74
CA GLU A 206 31.94 -27.04 7.76
C GLU A 206 32.50 -26.67 9.14
N ASN A 207 33.65 -26.01 9.18
CA ASN A 207 34.31 -25.48 10.37
C ASN A 207 33.84 -24.07 10.76
N ALA A 208 32.70 -23.59 10.27
CA ALA A 208 32.11 -22.32 10.70
C ALA A 208 31.98 -22.29 12.23
N TRP A 209 32.58 -21.27 12.85
CA TRP A 209 32.81 -21.22 14.29
C TRP A 209 31.52 -21.29 15.10
N TYR A 210 30.47 -20.61 14.62
CA TYR A 210 29.17 -20.58 15.29
C TYR A 210 28.54 -21.97 15.45
N ARG A 211 28.82 -22.94 14.55
CA ARG A 211 28.30 -24.31 14.66
C ARG A 211 28.90 -25.05 15.85
N HIS A 212 30.19 -24.85 16.09
CA HIS A 212 31.00 -25.63 17.04
C HIS A 212 31.11 -25.00 18.43
N VAL A 213 30.82 -23.71 18.58
CA VAL A 213 30.90 -23.03 19.88
C VAL A 213 29.70 -23.37 20.77
N ALA A 214 29.92 -23.70 22.05
CA ALA A 214 28.82 -23.90 22.99
C ALA A 214 28.13 -22.56 23.32
N PRO A 215 26.78 -22.47 23.24
CA PRO A 215 26.06 -21.30 23.76
C PRO A 215 26.42 -21.10 25.24
N PHE A 216 26.62 -19.85 25.67
CA PHE A 216 26.96 -19.49 27.06
C PHE A 216 28.35 -19.92 27.56
N SER A 217 29.29 -20.24 26.67
CA SER A 217 30.70 -20.42 27.06
C SER A 217 31.26 -19.13 27.69
N PRO A 218 32.04 -19.20 28.79
CA PRO A 218 32.64 -18.03 29.43
C PRO A 218 33.62 -17.27 28.51
N ASP A 219 34.12 -17.94 27.46
CA ASP A 219 35.05 -17.36 26.48
C ASP A 219 34.33 -16.55 25.38
N VAL A 220 32.99 -16.55 25.37
CA VAL A 220 32.16 -15.81 24.40
C VAL A 220 31.79 -14.45 25.01
N PRO A 221 32.14 -13.32 24.36
CA PRO A 221 31.68 -12.01 24.78
C PRO A 221 30.15 -11.97 24.86
N LYS A 222 29.62 -11.43 25.97
CA LYS A 222 28.16 -11.31 26.18
C LYS A 222 27.46 -10.60 25.02
N GLU A 223 28.16 -9.64 24.41
CA GLU A 223 27.66 -8.79 23.32
C GLU A 223 27.43 -9.54 22.00
N ILE A 224 28.05 -10.72 21.80
CA ILE A 224 27.89 -11.54 20.59
C ILE A 224 27.09 -12.83 20.84
N MET A 225 26.62 -13.03 22.08
CA MET A 225 25.96 -14.26 22.49
C MET A 225 24.60 -14.44 21.81
N ASP A 226 23.84 -13.35 21.65
CA ASP A 226 22.54 -13.34 20.99
C ASP A 226 22.63 -13.70 19.50
N ASP A 227 23.68 -13.22 18.81
CA ASP A 227 23.97 -13.55 17.41
C ASP A 227 24.23 -15.07 17.25
N ILE A 228 25.05 -15.65 18.14
CA ILE A 228 25.38 -17.09 18.12
C ILE A 228 24.13 -17.93 18.36
N ILE A 229 23.31 -17.57 19.34
CA ILE A 229 22.05 -18.27 19.65
C ILE A 229 21.13 -18.23 18.43
N THR A 230 20.99 -17.06 17.81
CA THR A 230 20.11 -16.88 16.66
C THR A 230 20.55 -17.73 15.46
N LEU A 231 21.84 -17.73 15.13
CA LEU A 231 22.37 -18.53 14.01
C LEU A 231 22.27 -20.03 14.27
N LYS A 232 22.50 -20.49 15.50
CA LYS A 232 22.32 -21.91 15.86
C LYS A 232 20.88 -22.37 15.74
N ILE A 233 19.95 -21.58 16.25
CA ILE A 233 18.51 -21.84 16.09
C ILE A 233 18.18 -21.95 14.60
N GLN A 234 18.63 -21.00 13.77
CA GLN A 234 18.38 -21.05 12.33
C GLN A 234 18.94 -22.31 11.66
N ASP A 235 20.17 -22.70 11.98
CA ASP A 235 20.82 -23.89 11.41
C ASP A 235 20.14 -25.19 11.86
N ASP A 236 19.64 -25.26 13.10
CA ASP A 236 18.89 -26.42 13.62
C ASP A 236 17.52 -26.58 12.93
N PHE A 237 16.82 -25.48 12.64
CA PHE A 237 15.51 -25.51 12.01
C PHE A 237 15.56 -25.59 10.48
N SER A 238 16.59 -24.99 9.85
CA SER A 238 16.75 -24.92 8.40
C SER A 238 18.23 -24.76 8.04
N PRO A 239 19.02 -25.87 8.03
CA PRO A 239 20.45 -25.82 7.79
C PRO A 239 20.77 -25.17 6.45
N GLN A 240 21.64 -24.15 6.45
CA GLN A 240 22.07 -23.49 5.23
C GLN A 240 23.39 -24.09 4.73
N SER A 241 23.47 -24.36 3.42
CA SER A 241 24.68 -24.85 2.76
C SER A 241 25.61 -23.73 2.31
N ASP A 242 25.05 -22.57 2.03
CA ASP A 242 25.70 -21.42 1.42
C ASP A 242 25.00 -20.13 1.85
N VAL A 243 25.75 -19.03 1.79
CA VAL A 243 25.25 -17.67 1.98
C VAL A 243 25.37 -16.87 0.69
N GLU A 244 24.44 -15.92 0.53
CA GLU A 244 24.48 -14.93 -0.54
C GLU A 244 25.30 -13.71 -0.09
N ILE A 245 26.39 -13.44 -0.79
CA ILE A 245 27.19 -12.21 -0.65
C ILE A 245 26.79 -11.24 -1.76
N LYS A 246 26.33 -10.06 -1.37
CA LYS A 246 25.96 -9.00 -2.31
C LYS A 246 27.20 -8.20 -2.69
N THR A 247 27.64 -8.31 -3.93
CA THR A 247 28.89 -7.68 -4.40
C THR A 247 28.64 -6.30 -5.01
N GLU A 248 27.55 -6.16 -5.78
CA GLU A 248 27.20 -4.92 -6.45
C GLU A 248 25.69 -4.64 -6.34
N LEU A 249 25.32 -3.36 -6.22
CA LEU A 249 23.94 -2.91 -6.35
C LEU A 249 23.78 -2.20 -7.69
N ASN A 250 23.17 -2.89 -8.64
CA ASN A 250 22.77 -2.33 -9.92
C ASN A 250 21.43 -1.62 -9.76
N LEU A 251 21.36 -0.37 -10.22
CA LEU A 251 20.13 0.40 -10.23
C LEU A 251 19.87 1.01 -11.61
N SER A 252 18.61 1.01 -12.02
CA SER A 252 18.12 1.74 -13.18
C SER A 252 17.11 2.77 -12.70
N VAL A 253 17.10 3.98 -13.26
CA VAL A 253 16.14 5.04 -12.94
C VAL A 253 15.64 5.65 -14.25
N LEU A 254 14.34 5.58 -14.52
CA LEU A 254 13.74 6.31 -15.63
C LEU A 254 13.54 7.78 -15.23
N LEU A 255 14.05 8.69 -16.03
CA LEU A 255 13.88 10.12 -15.78
C LEU A 255 12.60 10.61 -16.48
N TYR A 256 11.75 11.33 -15.74
CA TYR A 256 10.60 12.02 -16.32
C TYR A 256 10.91 13.49 -16.56
N PRO A 257 10.32 14.12 -17.60
CA PRO A 257 10.58 15.53 -17.94
C PRO A 257 10.30 16.52 -16.79
N ASP A 258 9.38 16.18 -15.88
CA ASP A 258 8.90 17.06 -14.80
C ASP A 258 9.27 16.51 -13.39
N MET A 259 10.48 15.95 -13.21
CA MET A 259 10.94 15.55 -11.88
C MET A 259 11.16 16.75 -10.96
N THR A 260 10.58 16.70 -9.75
CA THR A 260 10.80 17.70 -8.69
C THR A 260 11.90 17.25 -7.72
N GLN A 261 12.43 18.17 -6.91
CA GLN A 261 13.44 17.84 -5.88
C GLN A 261 12.97 16.70 -4.94
N ALA A 262 11.69 16.68 -4.59
CA ALA A 262 11.12 15.60 -3.77
C ALA A 262 11.19 14.22 -4.44
N HIS A 263 11.14 14.15 -5.77
CA HIS A 263 11.35 12.90 -6.50
C HIS A 263 12.82 12.45 -6.39
N ILE A 264 13.77 13.39 -6.44
CA ILE A 264 15.20 13.10 -6.33
C ILE A 264 15.56 12.64 -4.93
N ASP A 265 15.07 13.33 -3.89
CA ASP A 265 15.34 12.97 -2.49
C ASP A 265 14.84 11.54 -2.18
N GLU A 266 13.67 11.16 -2.71
CA GLU A 266 13.11 9.83 -2.54
C GLU A 266 13.94 8.74 -3.25
N ILE A 267 14.46 9.03 -4.44
CA ILE A 267 15.38 8.14 -5.16
C ILE A 267 16.63 7.90 -4.31
N VAL A 268 17.25 8.98 -3.83
CA VAL A 268 18.47 8.91 -3.00
C VAL A 268 18.22 8.11 -1.72
N GLU A 269 17.08 8.30 -1.07
CA GLU A 269 16.74 7.54 0.14
C GLU A 269 16.46 6.06 -0.13
N HIS A 270 15.81 5.70 -1.24
CA HIS A 270 15.66 4.28 -1.61
C HIS A 270 17.02 3.63 -1.92
N VAL A 271 17.93 4.35 -2.57
CA VAL A 271 19.31 3.88 -2.78
C VAL A 271 20.01 3.66 -1.45
N ARG A 272 19.92 4.62 -0.52
CA ARG A 272 20.48 4.49 0.84
C ARG A 272 19.89 3.28 1.57
N TYR A 273 18.58 3.11 1.51
CA TYR A 273 17.90 1.97 2.12
C TYR A 273 18.40 0.63 1.58
N GLN A 274 18.50 0.50 0.25
CA GLN A 274 19.03 -0.70 -0.37
C GLN A 274 20.49 -0.94 0.04
N LEU A 275 21.35 0.08 -0.02
CA LEU A 275 22.73 -0.04 0.45
C LEU A 275 22.84 -0.49 1.91
N SER A 276 22.04 0.08 2.82
CA SER A 276 22.02 -0.35 4.23
C SER A 276 21.60 -1.80 4.37
N ARG A 277 20.54 -2.24 3.67
CA ARG A 277 20.11 -3.65 3.67
C ARG A 277 21.14 -4.60 3.06
N GLY A 278 21.83 -4.16 2.01
CA GLY A 278 22.88 -4.93 1.36
C GLY A 278 24.05 -5.16 2.30
N HIS A 279 24.56 -4.08 2.87
CA HIS A 279 25.65 -4.09 3.85
C HIS A 279 25.30 -4.93 5.09
N ASN A 280 24.15 -4.68 5.71
CA ASN A 280 23.73 -5.42 6.90
C ASN A 280 23.54 -6.91 6.63
N ALA A 281 23.04 -7.30 5.44
CA ALA A 281 22.95 -8.71 5.06
C ALA A 281 24.33 -9.35 4.86
N ASN A 282 25.29 -8.64 4.25
CA ASN A 282 26.66 -9.13 4.11
C ASN A 282 27.34 -9.32 5.47
N LEU A 283 27.10 -8.43 6.45
CA LEU A 283 27.61 -8.61 7.81
C LEU A 283 27.07 -9.89 8.45
N GLU A 284 25.79 -10.22 8.27
CA GLU A 284 25.23 -11.48 8.77
C GLU A 284 25.83 -12.69 8.03
N ALA A 285 26.08 -12.59 6.72
CA ALA A 285 26.75 -13.63 5.96
C ALA A 285 28.21 -13.84 6.40
N GLU A 286 28.95 -12.76 6.70
CA GLU A 286 30.33 -12.84 7.22
C GLU A 286 30.39 -13.58 8.56
N LYS A 287 29.39 -13.41 9.44
CA LYS A 287 29.30 -14.18 10.69
C LYS A 287 29.16 -15.68 10.43
N GLN A 288 28.34 -16.06 9.44
CA GLN A 288 28.15 -17.47 9.07
C GLN A 288 29.40 -18.07 8.42
N LEU A 289 30.16 -17.27 7.67
CA LEU A 289 31.41 -17.71 7.02
C LEU A 289 32.63 -17.74 7.97
N ALA A 290 32.54 -17.11 9.15
CA ALA A 290 33.65 -17.02 10.08
C ALA A 290 34.07 -18.40 10.61
N CYS A 291 35.31 -18.78 10.34
CA CYS A 291 35.90 -20.05 10.80
C CYS A 291 36.53 -19.97 12.20
N ASP A 292 36.65 -18.77 12.77
CA ASP A 292 37.21 -18.54 14.09
C ASP A 292 36.51 -17.40 14.84
N GLN A 293 36.75 -17.34 16.14
CA GLN A 293 36.17 -16.35 17.05
C GLN A 293 36.54 -14.91 16.67
N ILE A 294 37.75 -14.67 16.15
CA ILE A 294 38.23 -13.32 15.85
C ILE A 294 37.48 -12.77 14.63
N ALA A 295 37.34 -13.58 13.58
CA ALA A 295 36.57 -13.26 12.39
C ALA A 295 35.09 -13.02 12.74
N PHE A 296 34.50 -13.89 13.57
CA PHE A 296 33.11 -13.77 13.99
C PHE A 296 32.89 -12.48 14.81
N THR A 297 33.75 -12.23 15.80
CA THR A 297 33.67 -11.04 16.64
C THR A 297 33.82 -9.77 15.81
N ARG A 298 34.74 -9.77 14.82
CA ARG A 298 34.91 -8.64 13.92
C ARG A 298 33.64 -8.35 13.11
N ALA A 299 32.98 -9.37 12.58
CA ALA A 299 31.74 -9.23 11.84
C ALA A 299 30.57 -8.76 12.73
N SER A 300 30.44 -9.32 13.95
CA SER A 300 29.42 -8.88 14.93
C SER A 300 29.64 -7.47 15.47
N SER A 301 30.88 -7.02 15.61
CA SER A 301 31.20 -5.67 16.07
C SER A 301 31.25 -4.63 14.94
N ALA A 302 31.09 -5.05 13.68
CA ALA A 302 31.07 -4.12 12.56
C ALA A 302 29.84 -3.21 12.66
N SER A 303 30.05 -1.92 12.37
CA SER A 303 28.96 -0.95 12.41
C SER A 303 27.91 -1.30 11.35
N LYS A 304 26.70 -1.62 11.80
CA LYS A 304 25.53 -1.68 10.93
C LYS A 304 25.26 -0.30 10.37
N LEU A 305 24.94 -0.23 9.08
CA LEU A 305 24.42 1.00 8.53
C LEU A 305 23.03 1.19 9.10
N ASN A 306 22.77 2.39 9.63
CA ASN A 306 21.43 2.75 10.09
C ASN A 306 20.49 2.55 8.90
N GLU A 307 19.56 1.61 9.06
CA GLU A 307 18.40 1.57 8.19
C GLU A 307 17.61 2.84 8.48
N PRO A 308 17.21 3.63 7.47
CA PRO A 308 16.29 4.73 7.73
C PRO A 308 15.11 4.18 8.53
N ASP A 309 14.81 4.81 9.66
CA ASP A 309 13.80 4.34 10.62
C ASP A 309 12.53 4.00 9.83
N PHE A 310 11.81 2.95 10.22
CA PHE A 310 10.52 2.63 9.64
C PHE A 310 9.57 3.84 9.65
N ALA A 311 9.70 4.69 10.67
CA ALA A 311 9.02 5.97 10.75
C ALA A 311 9.49 6.96 9.68
N ASP A 312 10.80 7.01 9.40
CA ASP A 312 11.43 7.93 8.45
C ASP A 312 11.24 7.47 6.99
N LEU A 313 11.28 6.16 6.71
CA LEU A 313 10.87 5.56 5.42
C LEU A 313 9.40 5.81 5.11
N ARG A 314 8.51 5.56 6.09
CA ARG A 314 7.10 5.92 5.94
C ARG A 314 6.92 7.43 5.81
N LEU A 315 7.72 8.25 6.51
CA LEU A 315 7.68 9.71 6.39
C LEU A 315 8.12 10.18 4.99
N LEU A 316 9.14 9.56 4.40
CA LEU A 316 9.63 9.83 3.05
C LEU A 316 8.61 9.40 1.98
N GLN A 317 8.05 8.20 2.11
CA GLN A 317 6.90 7.77 1.30
C GLN A 317 5.67 8.68 1.54
N SER A 318 5.57 9.27 2.75
CA SER A 318 4.57 10.26 3.13
C SER A 318 4.85 11.69 2.68
N ALA A 319 6.04 12.02 2.20
CA ALA A 319 6.39 13.39 1.81
C ALA A 319 5.61 13.85 0.57
N ARG A 320 4.96 12.91 -0.14
CA ARG A 320 3.98 13.15 -1.21
C ARG A 320 2.52 12.93 -0.77
N LEU A 321 2.28 12.68 0.51
CA LEU A 321 0.96 12.44 1.08
C LEU A 321 0.44 13.72 1.75
N ILE A 322 -0.85 13.71 2.10
CA ILE A 322 -1.58 14.84 2.66
C ILE A 322 -0.80 15.42 3.86
N LYS A 323 -0.62 16.75 3.89
CA LYS A 323 0.02 17.43 5.03
C LYS A 323 -0.88 17.35 6.25
N ILE A 324 -0.59 16.40 7.15
CA ILE A 324 -1.31 16.18 8.41
C ILE A 324 -0.31 16.30 9.56
N ASP A 325 -0.07 17.51 10.03
CA ASP A 325 0.93 17.85 11.05
C ASP A 325 0.58 17.32 12.45
N ASN A 326 -0.68 16.98 12.69
CA ASN A 326 -1.15 16.45 13.97
C ASN A 326 -2.45 15.63 13.82
N LEU A 327 -2.83 14.94 14.90
CA LEU A 327 -4.02 14.09 14.94
C LEU A 327 -5.32 14.85 14.65
N ALA A 328 -5.46 16.08 15.15
CA ALA A 328 -6.65 16.89 14.93
C ALA A 328 -6.89 17.20 13.44
N GLN A 329 -5.81 17.43 12.68
CA GLN A 329 -5.88 17.54 11.22
C GLN A 329 -6.27 16.21 10.56
N GLY A 330 -5.79 15.07 11.06
CA GLY A 330 -6.20 13.74 10.58
C GLY A 330 -7.69 13.48 10.79
N ILE A 331 -8.19 13.78 11.99
CA ILE A 331 -9.62 13.69 12.33
C ILE A 331 -10.45 14.62 11.44
N LYS A 332 -10.00 15.86 11.24
CA LYS A 332 -10.63 16.80 10.30
C LYS A 332 -10.72 16.21 8.90
N TYR A 333 -9.66 15.59 8.42
CA TYR A 333 -9.62 14.96 7.09
C TYR A 333 -10.65 13.82 6.97
N VAL A 334 -10.81 13.00 8.01
CA VAL A 334 -11.84 11.94 8.07
C VAL A 334 -13.26 12.51 7.99
N HIS A 335 -13.53 13.71 8.52
CA HIS A 335 -14.84 14.35 8.32
C HIS A 335 -15.14 14.58 6.83
N GLY A 336 -14.15 15.06 6.07
CA GLY A 336 -14.28 15.27 4.64
C GLY A 336 -14.52 13.96 3.88
N LEU A 337 -13.80 12.90 4.24
CA LEU A 337 -14.01 11.55 3.71
C LEU A 337 -15.41 11.01 4.02
N ALA A 338 -15.92 11.20 5.24
CA ALA A 338 -17.26 10.79 5.62
C ALA A 338 -18.36 11.51 4.82
N LEU A 339 -18.20 12.80 4.53
CA LEU A 339 -19.11 13.53 3.64
C LEU A 339 -19.01 13.06 2.18
N LEU A 340 -17.80 12.80 1.68
CA LEU A 340 -17.60 12.19 0.36
C LEU A 340 -18.31 10.83 0.26
N GLN A 341 -18.20 10.00 1.30
CA GLN A 341 -18.89 8.71 1.39
C GLN A 341 -20.41 8.87 1.29
N GLU A 342 -21.01 9.79 2.04
CA GLU A 342 -22.45 10.02 1.92
C GLU A 342 -22.87 10.64 0.59
N ALA A 343 -22.02 11.44 -0.05
CA ALA A 343 -22.37 12.15 -1.28
C ALA A 343 -22.16 11.31 -2.55
N TYR A 344 -21.15 10.43 -2.57
CA TYR A 344 -20.66 9.79 -3.79
C TYR A 344 -20.42 8.28 -3.70
N LEU A 345 -20.43 7.66 -2.52
CA LEU A 345 -20.16 6.23 -2.41
C LEU A 345 -21.46 5.42 -2.26
N GLU A 346 -21.55 4.37 -3.08
CA GLU A 346 -22.55 3.32 -2.98
C GLU A 346 -21.83 2.03 -2.54
N TRP A 347 -22.23 1.53 -1.37
CA TRP A 347 -21.67 0.33 -0.75
C TRP A 347 -22.30 -0.93 -1.33
N HIS A 348 -21.46 -1.89 -1.65
CA HIS A 348 -21.82 -3.21 -2.16
C HIS A 348 -21.25 -4.27 -1.25
N GLN A 349 -21.94 -5.40 -1.15
CA GLN A 349 -21.48 -6.55 -0.38
C GLN A 349 -21.57 -7.81 -1.24
N GLU A 350 -20.43 -8.42 -1.51
CA GLU A 350 -20.33 -9.70 -2.18
C GLU A 350 -20.54 -10.83 -1.16
N LYS A 351 -21.72 -11.45 -1.22
CA LYS A 351 -22.13 -12.47 -0.24
C LYS A 351 -21.23 -13.70 -0.27
N SER A 352 -20.70 -14.06 -1.44
CA SER A 352 -19.90 -15.28 -1.62
C SER A 352 -18.55 -15.25 -0.90
N CYS A 353 -17.97 -14.06 -0.66
CA CYS A 353 -16.68 -13.92 0.01
C CYS A 353 -16.67 -12.90 1.16
N LYS A 354 -17.85 -12.42 1.59
CA LYS A 354 -18.01 -11.38 2.62
C LYS A 354 -17.22 -10.09 2.33
N LEU A 355 -16.90 -9.83 1.06
CA LEU A 355 -16.17 -8.63 0.64
C LEU A 355 -17.14 -7.44 0.57
N SER A 356 -16.76 -6.35 1.22
CA SER A 356 -17.47 -5.06 1.12
C SER A 356 -16.64 -4.10 0.28
N TRP A 357 -17.27 -3.41 -0.67
CA TRP A 357 -16.58 -2.49 -1.57
C TRP A 357 -17.46 -1.30 -1.97
N CYS A 358 -16.84 -0.25 -2.51
CA CYS A 358 -17.52 1.01 -2.86
C CYS A 358 -17.44 1.29 -4.36
N SER A 359 -18.55 1.73 -4.95
CA SER A 359 -18.58 2.31 -6.30
C SER A 359 -18.80 3.82 -6.26
N TRP A 360 -18.28 4.55 -7.25
CA TRP A 360 -18.49 5.99 -7.36
C TRP A 360 -19.82 6.31 -8.05
N LYS A 361 -20.77 6.86 -7.30
CA LYS A 361 -22.10 7.25 -7.78
C LYS A 361 -22.58 8.53 -7.10
N LYS A 362 -22.63 9.63 -7.85
CA LYS A 362 -23.16 10.90 -7.36
C LYS A 362 -24.64 10.76 -7.02
N ARG A 363 -25.02 11.06 -5.78
CA ARG A 363 -26.43 11.09 -5.38
C ARG A 363 -27.10 12.35 -5.93
N SER A 364 -28.11 12.18 -6.78
CA SER A 364 -28.85 13.30 -7.38
C SER A 364 -29.82 13.94 -6.39
N GLY A 365 -29.91 15.27 -6.40
CA GLY A 365 -30.98 16.03 -5.73
C GLY A 365 -30.75 16.41 -4.26
N GLN A 366 -29.63 16.02 -3.64
CA GLN A 366 -29.31 16.39 -2.25
C GLN A 366 -28.23 17.48 -2.21
N ARG A 367 -28.51 18.55 -1.46
CA ARG A 367 -27.55 19.63 -1.21
C ARG A 367 -26.45 19.12 -0.25
N LEU A 368 -25.20 19.51 -0.51
CA LEU A 368 -24.06 19.10 0.33
C LEU A 368 -24.24 19.53 1.79
N GLU A 369 -24.91 20.66 2.04
CA GLU A 369 -25.22 21.15 3.38
C GLU A 369 -26.06 20.14 4.18
N ILE A 370 -27.11 19.60 3.57
CA ILE A 370 -28.01 18.62 4.22
C ILE A 370 -27.25 17.31 4.50
N LEU A 371 -26.37 16.90 3.59
CA LEU A 371 -25.52 15.72 3.79
C LEU A 371 -24.51 15.95 4.92
N ALA A 372 -23.95 17.15 5.04
CA ALA A 372 -23.02 17.48 6.11
C ALA A 372 -23.70 17.46 7.48
N GLU A 373 -24.94 17.96 7.59
CA GLU A 373 -25.76 17.85 8.80
C GLU A 373 -26.01 16.38 9.17
N LYS A 374 -26.42 15.55 8.21
CA LYS A 374 -26.63 14.12 8.42
C LYS A 374 -25.36 13.41 8.87
N VAL A 375 -24.19 13.76 8.33
CA VAL A 375 -22.91 13.19 8.78
C VAL A 375 -22.59 13.64 10.21
N ALA A 376 -22.81 14.91 10.55
CA ALA A 376 -22.64 15.42 11.91
C ALA A 376 -23.52 14.64 12.90
N GLU A 377 -24.80 14.45 12.59
CA GLU A 377 -25.73 13.67 13.42
C GLU A 377 -25.30 12.20 13.58
N LYS A 378 -24.80 11.58 12.50
CA LYS A 378 -24.27 10.20 12.56
C LYS A 378 -23.05 10.11 13.46
N ILE A 379 -22.13 11.07 13.36
CA ILE A 379 -20.93 11.14 14.22
C ILE A 379 -21.33 11.40 15.67
N GLU A 380 -22.26 12.31 15.91
CA GLU A 380 -22.79 12.58 17.25
C GLU A 380 -23.42 11.32 17.84
N THR A 381 -24.33 10.68 17.11
CA THR A 381 -25.00 9.44 17.54
C THR A 381 -23.99 8.33 17.83
N ALA A 382 -22.99 8.18 16.95
CA ALA A 382 -21.90 7.23 17.07
C ALA A 382 -21.10 7.38 18.37
N VAL A 383 -20.74 8.61 18.71
CA VAL A 383 -19.90 8.93 19.87
C VAL A 383 -20.72 8.91 21.16
N LEU A 384 -21.89 9.54 21.16
CA LEU A 384 -22.72 9.69 22.36
C LEU A 384 -23.38 8.38 22.81
N ARG A 385 -23.73 7.46 21.89
CA ARG A 385 -24.29 6.14 22.28
C ARG A 385 -23.29 5.27 23.04
N LYS A 386 -21.99 5.36 22.73
CA LYS A 386 -20.93 4.60 23.41
C LYS A 386 -20.47 5.25 24.72
N ASN A 387 -20.65 6.56 24.88
CA ASN A 387 -20.23 7.33 26.05
C ASN A 387 -21.38 7.64 27.02
N ARG A 388 -22.48 6.85 27.02
CA ARG A 388 -23.67 7.08 27.86
C ARG A 388 -23.36 7.19 29.36
N ASP A 389 -22.31 6.52 29.84
CA ASP A 389 -21.98 6.42 31.27
C ASP A 389 -20.72 7.22 31.69
N LYS A 390 -20.11 8.00 30.78
CA LYS A 390 -18.91 8.79 31.11
C LYS A 390 -19.27 10.18 31.65
N LYS A 391 -18.72 10.56 32.82
CA LYS A 391 -18.85 11.88 33.46
C LYS A 391 -18.44 13.08 32.58
N HIS A 392 -17.69 12.85 31.49
CA HIS A 392 -17.13 13.89 30.60
C HIS A 392 -17.81 13.99 29.23
N ARG A 393 -19.08 13.57 29.12
CA ARG A 393 -19.84 13.64 27.86
C ARG A 393 -19.94 15.05 27.27
N HIS A 394 -19.85 16.08 28.10
CA HIS A 394 -19.93 17.50 27.70
C HIS A 394 -18.62 18.07 27.16
N ASP A 395 -17.47 17.40 27.37
CA ASP A 395 -16.16 17.89 26.96
C ASP A 395 -15.77 17.41 25.54
N ILE A 396 -16.57 16.51 24.96
CA ILE A 396 -16.34 15.96 23.62
C ILE A 396 -16.71 17.01 22.56
N ARG A 397 -15.69 17.53 21.86
CA ARG A 397 -15.91 18.43 20.72
C ARG A 397 -16.37 17.64 19.50
N LEU A 398 -17.65 17.80 19.14
CA LEU A 398 -18.23 17.22 17.93
C LEU A 398 -18.08 18.17 16.72
N PRO A 399 -17.91 17.63 15.50
CA PRO A 399 -17.79 18.46 14.31
C PRO A 399 -19.13 19.09 13.91
N THR A 400 -19.10 20.35 13.49
CA THR A 400 -20.27 21.02 12.89
C THR A 400 -20.37 20.72 11.40
N ALA A 401 -21.56 20.86 10.82
CA ALA A 401 -21.76 20.69 9.37
C ALA A 401 -20.83 21.60 8.53
N SER A 402 -20.57 22.82 8.99
CA SER A 402 -19.63 23.74 8.31
C SER A 402 -18.19 23.22 8.34
N MET A 403 -17.73 22.68 9.47
CA MET A 403 -16.39 22.07 9.57
C MET A 403 -16.26 20.86 8.64
N ILE A 404 -17.29 20.03 8.57
CA ILE A 404 -17.33 18.85 7.69
C ILE A 404 -17.25 19.28 6.22
N LYS A 405 -18.02 20.30 5.82
CA LYS A 405 -18.00 20.84 4.45
C LYS A 405 -16.63 21.41 4.06
N ASN A 406 -16.02 22.22 4.92
CA ASN A 406 -14.68 22.77 4.64
C ASN A 406 -13.63 21.64 4.48
N SER A 407 -13.75 20.59 5.29
CA SER A 407 -12.87 19.42 5.19
C SER A 407 -13.09 18.64 3.90
N TYR A 408 -14.33 18.55 3.42
CA TYR A 408 -14.67 17.91 2.13
C TYR A 408 -13.97 18.60 0.95
N ASP A 409 -13.87 19.93 0.96
CA ASP A 409 -13.20 20.67 -0.13
C ASP A 409 -11.69 20.36 -0.18
N GLU A 410 -11.05 20.25 1.01
CA GLU A 410 -9.64 19.84 1.14
C GLU A 410 -9.42 18.43 0.60
N VAL A 411 -10.25 17.46 1.02
CA VAL A 411 -10.14 16.08 0.52
C VAL A 411 -10.39 16.01 -0.98
N SER A 412 -11.38 16.75 -1.48
CA SER A 412 -11.72 16.78 -2.91
C SER A 412 -10.56 17.31 -3.76
N LEU A 413 -9.82 18.29 -3.25
CA LEU A 413 -8.62 18.81 -3.91
C LEU A 413 -7.51 17.76 -4.00
N GLU A 414 -7.26 17.01 -2.93
CA GLU A 414 -6.24 15.94 -2.93
C GLU A 414 -6.61 14.78 -3.85
N ILE A 415 -7.89 14.37 -3.88
CA ILE A 415 -8.39 13.40 -4.87
C ILE A 415 -8.13 13.92 -6.29
N GLN A 416 -8.38 15.22 -6.54
CA GLN A 416 -8.18 15.81 -7.85
C GLN A 416 -6.70 15.81 -8.27
N LYS A 417 -5.75 16.01 -7.35
CA LYS A 417 -4.31 15.90 -7.65
C LYS A 417 -3.94 14.51 -8.16
N HIS A 418 -4.43 13.45 -7.52
CA HIS A 418 -4.21 12.07 -8.00
C HIS A 418 -4.84 11.84 -9.37
N ILE A 419 -6.05 12.35 -9.58
CA ILE A 419 -6.71 12.26 -10.89
C ILE A 419 -5.88 12.99 -11.96
N ASP A 420 -5.37 14.18 -11.67
CA ASP A 420 -4.54 14.92 -12.61
C ASP A 420 -3.25 14.16 -12.94
N GLN A 421 -2.63 13.49 -11.95
CA GLN A 421 -1.50 12.58 -12.17
C GLN A 421 -1.87 11.39 -13.07
N PHE A 422 -3.01 10.74 -12.83
CA PHE A 422 -3.49 9.64 -13.69
C PHE A 422 -3.76 10.08 -15.13
N GLN A 423 -4.15 11.34 -15.31
CA GLN A 423 -4.48 11.92 -16.61
C GLN A 423 -3.25 12.47 -17.35
N LEU A 424 -2.13 12.69 -16.66
CA LEU A 424 -0.91 13.28 -17.23
C LEU A 424 -0.41 12.45 -18.42
N GLY A 425 -0.23 13.10 -19.58
CA GLY A 425 0.22 12.43 -20.80
C GLY A 425 -0.78 11.42 -21.39
N ARG A 426 -2.00 11.31 -20.83
CA ARG A 426 -3.05 10.40 -21.30
C ARG A 426 -4.19 11.16 -21.97
N LEU A 427 -4.81 10.52 -22.96
CA LEU A 427 -5.97 11.06 -23.67
C LEU A 427 -7.27 10.92 -22.86
N GLN A 428 -7.97 12.03 -22.64
CA GLN A 428 -9.22 12.07 -21.88
C GLN A 428 -10.44 12.13 -22.79
N MET A 429 -11.06 10.97 -23.04
CA MET A 429 -12.22 10.85 -23.95
C MET A 429 -13.56 11.23 -23.31
N GLN A 430 -13.65 11.21 -21.98
CA GLN A 430 -14.93 11.29 -21.27
C GLN A 430 -15.31 12.72 -20.83
N LYS A 431 -14.43 13.72 -20.97
CA LYS A 431 -14.74 15.10 -20.59
C LYS A 431 -15.43 15.84 -21.73
N ARG A 432 -16.72 16.12 -21.57
CA ARG A 432 -17.43 17.11 -22.38
C ARG A 432 -16.86 18.50 -22.06
N LEU A 433 -16.03 19.02 -22.94
CA LEU A 433 -15.57 20.40 -22.88
C LEU A 433 -16.73 21.33 -23.25
N ASN A 434 -16.90 22.41 -22.50
CA ASN A 434 -17.83 23.46 -22.90
C ASN A 434 -17.21 24.31 -24.04
N PRO A 435 -18.01 25.10 -24.77
CA PRO A 435 -17.51 25.87 -25.92
C PRO A 435 -16.41 26.89 -25.60
N VAL A 436 -16.37 27.39 -24.36
CA VAL A 436 -15.34 28.34 -23.90
C VAL A 436 -14.02 27.62 -23.67
N GLN A 437 -14.06 26.46 -23.02
CA GLN A 437 -12.90 25.60 -22.80
C GLN A 437 -12.32 25.09 -24.12
N MET A 438 -13.19 24.70 -25.07
CA MET A 438 -12.74 24.30 -26.41
C MET A 438 -11.99 25.42 -27.11
N ARG A 439 -12.54 26.66 -27.10
CA ARG A 439 -11.86 27.82 -27.70
C ARG A 439 -10.51 28.11 -27.05
N LYS A 440 -10.43 28.14 -25.72
CA LYS A 440 -9.16 28.37 -25.00
C LYS A 440 -8.09 27.33 -25.37
N LEU A 441 -8.50 26.07 -25.60
CA LEU A 441 -7.59 25.00 -25.99
C LEU A 441 -7.21 25.04 -27.48
N MET A 442 -7.95 25.73 -28.33
CA MET A 442 -7.54 25.92 -29.74
C MET A 442 -6.31 26.82 -29.86
N ASP A 443 -6.11 27.72 -28.91
CA ASP A 443 -4.95 28.62 -28.88
C ASP A 443 -3.67 27.91 -28.40
N THR A 444 -3.76 26.65 -27.94
CA THR A 444 -2.59 25.87 -27.51
C THR A 444 -2.02 25.03 -28.66
N PRO A 445 -0.71 24.69 -28.66
CA PRO A 445 -0.10 23.89 -29.72
C PRO A 445 -0.76 22.53 -29.93
N GLU A 446 -0.78 22.09 -31.20
CA GLU A 446 -1.29 20.78 -31.57
C GLU A 446 -0.29 19.68 -31.18
N ILE A 447 -0.81 18.58 -30.66
CA ILE A 447 -0.04 17.40 -30.30
C ILE A 447 -0.21 16.35 -31.39
N LEU A 448 0.91 15.80 -31.87
CA LEU A 448 0.90 14.76 -32.89
C LEU A 448 0.46 13.42 -32.28
N LEU A 449 -0.20 12.58 -33.08
CA LEU A 449 -0.60 11.22 -32.65
C LEU A 449 0.59 10.38 -32.15
N SER A 450 1.78 10.57 -32.72
CA SER A 450 3.01 9.88 -32.31
C SER A 450 3.53 10.29 -30.93
N GLN A 451 3.02 11.38 -30.37
CA GLN A 451 3.36 11.86 -29.02
C GLN A 451 2.38 11.34 -27.96
N LEU A 452 1.32 10.64 -28.37
CA LEU A 452 0.39 9.97 -27.45
C LEU A 452 0.94 8.63 -27.01
N HIS A 453 0.49 8.18 -25.85
CA HIS A 453 0.66 6.80 -25.41
C HIS A 453 0.09 5.83 -26.47
N GLU A 454 0.72 4.67 -26.69
CA GLU A 454 0.32 3.72 -27.75
C GLU A 454 -1.16 3.35 -27.67
N GLU A 455 -1.65 3.05 -26.47
CA GLU A 455 -3.07 2.72 -26.21
C GLU A 455 -4.05 3.86 -26.57
N ASP A 456 -3.59 5.11 -26.53
CA ASP A 456 -4.42 6.30 -26.74
C ASP A 456 -4.39 6.74 -28.21
N SER A 457 -3.31 6.45 -28.94
CA SER A 457 -3.11 6.81 -30.35
C SER A 457 -4.19 6.21 -31.26
N ASP A 458 -4.49 4.92 -31.10
CA ASP A 458 -5.51 4.25 -31.94
C ASP A 458 -6.92 4.79 -31.67
N VAL A 459 -7.23 5.02 -30.39
CA VAL A 459 -8.50 5.60 -29.96
C VAL A 459 -8.66 7.03 -30.50
N ALA A 460 -7.60 7.84 -30.41
CA ALA A 460 -7.58 9.18 -30.96
C ALA A 460 -7.81 9.17 -32.48
N ARG A 461 -7.10 8.29 -33.20
CA ARG A 461 -7.19 8.16 -34.65
C ARG A 461 -8.62 7.81 -35.09
N GLN A 462 -9.24 6.82 -34.44
CA GLN A 462 -10.62 6.44 -34.71
C GLN A 462 -11.58 7.61 -34.49
N ARG A 463 -11.43 8.33 -33.37
CA ARG A 463 -12.32 9.44 -33.03
C ARG A 463 -12.16 10.66 -33.94
N ILE A 464 -10.93 10.99 -34.33
CA ILE A 464 -10.66 12.06 -35.31
C ILE A 464 -11.27 11.70 -36.66
N ALA A 465 -11.13 10.44 -37.11
CA ALA A 465 -11.74 9.96 -38.34
C ALA A 465 -13.28 10.04 -38.29
N GLU A 466 -13.91 9.67 -37.17
CA GLU A 466 -15.36 9.83 -36.97
C GLU A 466 -15.82 11.28 -37.06
N LEU A 467 -15.08 12.21 -36.46
CA LEU A 467 -15.39 13.64 -36.50
C LEU A 467 -15.21 14.19 -37.92
N THR A 468 -14.15 13.76 -38.62
CA THR A 468 -13.90 14.13 -40.01
C THR A 468 -15.02 13.67 -40.93
N ARG A 469 -15.54 12.44 -40.76
CA ARG A 469 -16.72 11.95 -41.50
C ARG A 469 -17.98 12.78 -41.25
N LYS A 470 -18.06 13.48 -40.12
CA LYS A 470 -19.15 14.40 -39.77
C LYS A 470 -18.90 15.84 -40.25
N GLY A 471 -17.90 16.05 -41.11
CA GLY A 471 -17.53 17.36 -41.63
C GLY A 471 -16.80 18.25 -40.63
N LYS A 472 -16.29 17.68 -39.53
CA LYS A 472 -15.61 18.41 -38.48
C LYS A 472 -14.11 18.26 -38.57
N THR A 473 -13.37 19.32 -38.33
CA THR A 473 -11.92 19.24 -38.22
C THR A 473 -11.55 19.07 -36.76
N ALA A 474 -10.83 17.99 -36.44
CA ALA A 474 -10.47 17.64 -35.07
C ALA A 474 -8.95 17.57 -34.91
N SER A 475 -8.45 18.03 -33.75
CA SER A 475 -7.02 18.00 -33.39
C SER A 475 -6.86 17.67 -31.91
N ILE A 476 -5.65 17.27 -31.51
CA ILE A 476 -5.33 16.94 -30.11
C ILE A 476 -4.61 18.11 -29.47
N ARG A 477 -5.05 18.50 -28.26
CA ARG A 477 -4.49 19.62 -27.50
C ARG A 477 -4.15 19.21 -26.08
N ARG A 478 -3.13 19.85 -25.51
CA ARG A 478 -2.69 19.66 -24.12
C ARG A 478 -3.46 20.61 -23.19
N ARG A 479 -3.98 20.08 -22.08
CA ARG A 479 -4.60 20.85 -20.99
C ARG A 479 -3.54 21.33 -19.99
N GLU A 480 -3.92 22.28 -19.14
CA GLU A 480 -3.05 22.80 -18.07
C GLU A 480 -2.52 21.70 -17.13
N ASN A 481 -3.34 20.68 -16.83
CA ASN A 481 -2.92 19.52 -16.03
C ASN A 481 -2.05 18.50 -16.80
N GLY A 482 -1.63 18.83 -18.02
CA GLY A 482 -0.78 18.00 -18.88
C GLY A 482 -1.47 16.79 -19.53
N SER A 483 -2.78 16.62 -19.36
CA SER A 483 -3.57 15.63 -20.08
C SER A 483 -3.90 16.06 -21.52
N PHE A 484 -4.20 15.10 -22.39
CA PHE A 484 -4.57 15.36 -23.78
C PHE A 484 -6.08 15.26 -24.00
N VAL A 485 -6.61 16.07 -24.92
CA VAL A 485 -8.03 16.04 -25.32
C VAL A 485 -8.17 16.30 -26.81
N ILE A 486 -9.23 15.75 -27.42
CA ILE A 486 -9.61 16.05 -28.80
C ILE A 486 -10.53 17.25 -28.80
N VAL A 487 -10.18 18.28 -29.56
CA VAL A 487 -11.01 19.46 -29.83
C VAL A 487 -11.41 19.45 -31.31
N TRP A 488 -12.59 20.00 -31.64
CA TRP A 488 -13.11 19.99 -33.00
C TRP A 488 -13.98 21.22 -33.31
N PHE A 489 -14.16 21.51 -34.60
CA PHE A 489 -15.13 22.49 -35.12
C PHE A 489 -16.02 21.85 -36.17
#